data_AF-A0A4P6EYW7-F1
#
_entry.id   AF-A0A4P6EYW7-F1
#
_cell.length_a   1.000
_cell.length_b   1.000
_cell.length_c   1.000
_cell.angle_alpha   90.00
_cell.angle_beta   90.00
_cell.angle_gamma   90.00
#
_symmetry.space_group_name_H-M   'P 1'
#
loop_
_entity.id
_entity.type
_entity.pdbx_description
1 polymer ?
#
loop_
_entity_poly.entity_id
_entity_poly.type
_entity_poly.pdbx_seq_one_letter_code
_entity_poly.pdbx_strand_id
1 'polypeptide(L)'
;MELHAGQYQALIADLTAITDHLQTSAHDAYRSIHGPLWHGLHTLGFTGGHVLAQGDGASTLLLRPDAAEHQQEDYSARMTTLDDVETTTDAATVIRGGQGDYDLVINTLPIADVHLRDPARWSTRLHLHYAQALASIRLTRPGGIAAILATHDLLDVPNDVLRRHLNRDADFLGAIRFPSGFWRPQAGTDNVVDLILLTRTNDGPHRAGQFPPSAPVTLHGHEIAITRHYTDTPLHLLGTHDAETTPWGRPTITVTPNTGRTVVPRLHEALQDIATTAIEHELTTAPTGTIQTMWAIKAGPYVPDLLQIPGNAMKAPNPDLWMRPSAPGPDIDL
;
A
#
# COMPACT_ATOMS: atom_id res chain seq x y z
N MET A 1 -5.17 11.07 35.60
CA MET A 1 -5.47 9.71 35.08
C MET A 1 -4.12 9.03 34.92
N GLU A 2 -3.75 8.15 35.86
CA GLU A 2 -2.47 7.45 35.82
C GLU A 2 -2.50 6.41 34.70
N LEU A 3 -1.63 6.55 33.70
CA LEU A 3 -1.38 5.50 32.72
C LEU A 3 -0.70 4.34 33.45
N HIS A 4 -1.19 3.12 33.28
CA HIS A 4 -0.48 1.93 33.78
C HIS A 4 0.91 1.86 33.11
N ALA A 5 1.93 1.35 33.81
CA ALA A 5 3.33 1.39 33.35
C ALA A 5 3.54 0.90 31.90
N GLY A 6 2.81 -0.14 31.47
CA GLY A 6 2.85 -0.65 30.10
C GLY A 6 2.28 0.30 29.04
N GLN A 7 1.24 1.07 29.37
CA GLN A 7 0.66 2.08 28.46
C GLN A 7 1.63 3.25 28.25
N TYR A 8 2.35 3.65 29.31
CA TYR A 8 3.37 4.69 29.21
C TYR A 8 4.55 4.23 28.34
N GLN A 9 4.98 2.97 28.45
CA GLN A 9 6.07 2.43 27.63
C GLN A 9 5.68 2.30 26.15
N ALA A 10 4.44 1.84 25.86
CA ALA A 10 3.91 1.84 24.49
C ALA A 10 3.90 3.25 23.89
N LEU A 11 3.44 4.24 24.66
CA LEU A 11 3.44 5.65 24.26
C LEU A 11 4.85 6.15 23.89
N ILE A 12 5.85 5.91 24.72
CA ILE A 12 7.23 6.35 24.46
C ILE A 12 7.81 5.65 23.23
N ALA A 13 7.54 4.35 23.06
CA ALA A 13 7.98 3.59 21.90
C ALA A 13 7.35 4.12 20.61
N ASP A 14 6.05 4.41 20.60
CA ASP A 14 5.35 5.02 19.44
C ASP A 14 5.93 6.38 19.08
N LEU A 15 6.14 7.25 20.07
CA LEU A 15 6.71 8.58 19.84
C LEU A 15 8.14 8.48 19.29
N THR A 16 8.91 7.49 19.74
CA THR A 16 10.25 7.21 19.22
C THR A 16 10.17 6.77 17.76
N ALA A 17 9.27 5.85 17.43
CA ALA A 17 9.08 5.37 16.06
C ALA A 17 8.60 6.47 15.09
N ILE A 18 7.67 7.32 15.54
CA ILE A 18 7.21 8.48 14.77
C ILE A 18 8.34 9.49 14.59
N THR A 19 9.13 9.75 15.62
CA THR A 19 10.26 10.68 15.52
C THR A 19 11.30 10.18 14.53
N ASP A 20 11.62 8.88 14.57
CA ASP A 20 12.51 8.25 13.61
C ASP A 20 11.97 8.34 12.18
N HIS A 21 10.67 8.07 11.95
CA HIS A 21 10.03 8.25 10.63
C HIS A 21 10.21 9.66 10.05
N LEU A 22 10.07 10.68 10.91
CA LEU A 22 10.17 12.08 10.53
C LEU A 22 11.61 12.54 10.31
N GLN A 23 12.61 11.84 10.87
CA GLN A 23 14.02 12.22 10.81
C GLN A 23 14.82 11.37 9.80
N THR A 24 14.39 10.14 9.56
CA THR A 24 15.05 9.17 8.70
C THR A 24 14.31 9.04 7.38
N SER A 25 15.04 9.11 6.27
CA SER A 25 14.48 9.00 4.92
C SER A 25 14.37 7.55 4.45
N ALA A 26 13.27 7.25 3.76
CA ALA A 26 13.04 6.02 3.03
C ALA A 26 13.37 6.13 1.52
N HIS A 27 14.08 7.19 1.08
CA HIS A 27 14.38 7.48 -0.33
C HIS A 27 14.96 6.28 -1.05
N ASP A 28 16.02 5.74 -0.46
CA ASP A 28 16.82 4.70 -1.11
C ASP A 28 15.98 3.42 -1.25
N ALA A 29 15.08 3.15 -0.30
CA ALA A 29 14.10 2.08 -0.41
C ALA A 29 13.16 2.33 -1.59
N TYR A 30 12.53 3.52 -1.68
CA TYR A 30 11.64 3.89 -2.80
C TYR A 30 12.36 3.85 -4.16
N ARG A 31 13.58 4.39 -4.25
CA ARG A 31 14.42 4.34 -5.47
C ARG A 31 14.73 2.91 -5.86
N SER A 32 14.98 2.02 -4.90
CA SER A 32 15.33 0.63 -5.19
C SER A 32 14.16 -0.18 -5.75
N ILE A 33 12.91 0.16 -5.39
CA ILE A 33 11.71 -0.56 -5.84
C ILE A 33 11.07 0.04 -7.09
N HIS A 34 11.35 1.31 -7.41
CA HIS A 34 10.78 2.01 -8.56
C HIS A 34 10.89 1.19 -9.85
N GLY A 35 12.10 0.76 -10.21
CA GLY A 35 12.34 0.04 -11.48
C GLY A 35 11.52 -1.26 -11.59
N PRO A 36 11.63 -2.19 -10.62
CA PRO A 36 10.79 -3.37 -10.56
C PRO A 36 9.29 -3.07 -10.60
N LEU A 37 8.82 -2.08 -9.81
CA LEU A 37 7.41 -1.70 -9.75
C LEU A 37 6.88 -1.32 -11.14
N TRP A 38 7.56 -0.38 -11.81
CA TRP A 38 7.15 0.06 -13.15
C TRP A 38 7.20 -1.07 -14.17
N HIS A 39 8.22 -1.93 -14.11
CA HIS A 39 8.27 -3.10 -14.97
C HIS A 39 7.09 -4.06 -14.73
N GLY A 40 6.71 -4.30 -13.47
CA GLY A 40 5.52 -5.07 -13.11
C GLY A 40 4.22 -4.44 -13.63
N LEU A 41 4.05 -3.12 -13.45
CA LEU A 41 2.90 -2.36 -13.95
C LEU A 41 2.78 -2.42 -15.48
N HIS A 42 3.89 -2.33 -16.20
CA HIS A 42 3.92 -2.52 -17.66
C HIS A 42 3.53 -3.93 -18.08
N THR A 43 3.99 -4.94 -17.33
CA THR A 43 3.62 -6.34 -17.56
C THR A 43 2.12 -6.56 -17.33
N LEU A 44 1.54 -5.87 -16.34
CA LEU A 44 0.09 -5.81 -16.08
C LEU A 44 -0.71 -5.03 -17.14
N GLY A 45 -0.05 -4.50 -18.18
CA GLY A 45 -0.70 -3.81 -19.29
C GLY A 45 -0.79 -2.28 -19.16
N PHE A 46 -0.19 -1.67 -18.12
CA PHE A 46 -0.10 -0.21 -18.05
C PHE A 46 0.89 0.33 -19.09
N THR A 47 0.43 1.06 -20.10
CA THR A 47 1.31 1.56 -21.18
C THR A 47 1.45 3.08 -21.22
N GLY A 48 0.71 3.80 -20.38
CA GLY A 48 0.65 5.27 -20.35
C GLY A 48 -0.71 5.75 -19.84
N GLY A 49 -0.87 7.06 -19.70
CA GLY A 49 -2.11 7.69 -19.24
C GLY A 49 -1.91 8.63 -18.05
N HIS A 50 -2.98 8.86 -17.31
CA HIS A 50 -3.01 9.69 -16.10
C HIS A 50 -2.62 8.86 -14.88
N VAL A 51 -1.57 9.28 -14.20
CA VAL A 51 -1.03 8.64 -12.99
C VAL A 51 -1.24 9.58 -11.81
N LEU A 52 -1.75 9.07 -10.71
CA LEU A 52 -1.72 9.74 -9.41
C LEU A 52 -0.71 9.02 -8.54
N ALA A 53 0.34 9.69 -8.09
CA ALA A 53 1.18 9.21 -6.99
C ALA A 53 0.90 10.07 -5.76
N GLN A 54 0.64 9.46 -4.61
CA GLN A 54 0.25 10.18 -3.40
C GLN A 54 0.90 9.56 -2.17
N GLY A 55 1.14 10.38 -1.16
CA GLY A 55 1.75 9.96 0.10
C GLY A 55 3.28 10.07 0.18
N ASP A 56 3.85 9.44 1.22
CA ASP A 56 5.28 9.54 1.54
C ASP A 56 6.16 8.91 0.44
N GLY A 57 6.99 9.70 -0.24
CA GLY A 57 7.88 9.19 -1.30
C GLY A 57 7.23 9.01 -2.68
N ALA A 58 6.01 9.53 -2.85
CA ALA A 58 5.30 9.55 -4.14
C ALA A 58 6.12 10.18 -5.28
N SER A 59 6.85 11.25 -4.98
CA SER A 59 7.76 11.93 -5.92
C SER A 59 8.88 11.00 -6.41
N THR A 60 9.48 10.23 -5.52
CA THR A 60 10.54 9.26 -5.82
C THR A 60 10.01 8.14 -6.73
N LEU A 61 8.78 7.67 -6.49
CA LEU A 61 8.11 6.69 -7.34
C LEU A 61 7.71 7.22 -8.73
N LEU A 62 7.67 8.55 -8.91
CA LEU A 62 7.48 9.22 -10.22
C LEU A 62 8.78 9.70 -10.88
N LEU A 63 9.95 9.34 -10.34
CA LEU A 63 11.26 9.84 -10.81
C LEU A 63 11.40 11.36 -10.78
N ARG A 64 10.74 12.05 -9.84
CA ARG A 64 10.98 13.48 -9.65
C ARG A 64 12.22 13.67 -8.75
N PRO A 65 13.36 14.15 -9.27
CA PRO A 65 14.45 14.55 -8.41
C PRO A 65 14.02 15.76 -7.57
N ASP A 66 14.55 15.85 -6.35
CA ASP A 66 14.53 17.05 -5.48
C ASP A 66 13.22 17.39 -4.74
N ALA A 67 12.28 16.45 -4.62
CA ALA A 67 11.17 16.60 -3.68
C ALA A 67 11.64 16.35 -2.23
N ALA A 68 11.09 17.12 -1.28
CA ALA A 68 11.34 16.88 0.13
C ALA A 68 10.61 15.60 0.54
N GLU A 69 11.37 14.52 0.70
CA GLU A 69 10.81 13.34 1.32
C GLU A 69 10.39 13.66 2.75
N HIS A 70 9.29 13.04 3.20
CA HIS A 70 8.64 13.20 4.51
C HIS A 70 7.57 14.29 4.55
N GLN A 71 7.32 14.96 3.44
CA GLN A 71 6.04 15.63 3.23
C GLN A 71 5.12 14.67 2.47
N GLN A 72 3.88 14.52 2.96
CA GLN A 72 2.84 13.84 2.21
C GLN A 72 2.56 14.69 0.97
N GLU A 73 3.18 14.32 -0.15
CA GLU A 73 3.09 15.06 -1.39
C GLU A 73 2.30 14.24 -2.40
N ASP A 74 1.26 14.86 -2.93
CA ASP A 74 0.39 14.23 -3.90
C ASP A 74 0.69 14.86 -5.28
N TYR A 75 0.93 13.99 -6.27
CA TYR A 75 1.36 14.32 -7.61
C TYR A 75 0.45 13.68 -8.66
N SER A 76 -0.06 14.50 -9.56
CA SER A 76 -0.67 14.02 -10.80
C SER A 76 0.37 14.08 -11.91
N ALA A 77 0.46 13.02 -12.70
CA ALA A 77 1.39 12.91 -13.80
C ALA A 77 0.71 12.39 -15.06
N ARG A 78 1.18 12.87 -16.21
CA ARG A 78 0.85 12.27 -17.51
C ARG A 78 2.07 11.51 -18.01
N MET A 79 1.89 10.21 -18.22
CA MET A 79 2.90 9.33 -18.77
C MET A 79 2.56 9.02 -20.22
N THR A 80 3.48 9.33 -21.13
CA THR A 80 3.28 9.19 -22.57
C THR A 80 4.56 8.70 -23.24
N THR A 81 4.46 8.22 -24.47
CA THR A 81 5.63 7.83 -25.27
C THR A 81 6.49 9.06 -25.58
N LEU A 82 7.80 8.90 -25.75
CA LEU A 82 8.69 10.04 -26.07
C LEU A 82 8.26 10.80 -27.33
N ASP A 83 7.78 10.09 -28.35
CA ASP A 83 7.32 10.69 -29.61
C ASP A 83 6.08 11.57 -29.39
N ASP A 84 5.20 11.19 -28.48
CA ASP A 84 4.01 11.96 -28.15
C ASP A 84 4.32 13.22 -27.31
N VAL A 85 5.45 13.26 -26.60
CA VAL A 85 5.84 14.41 -25.74
C VAL A 85 5.86 15.71 -26.54
N GLU A 86 6.43 15.71 -27.73
CA GLU A 86 6.56 16.90 -28.58
C GLU A 86 5.20 17.46 -29.02
N THR A 87 4.19 16.60 -29.14
CA THR A 87 2.83 17.00 -29.54
C THR A 87 1.96 17.44 -28.36
N THR A 88 2.37 17.12 -27.13
CA THR A 88 1.64 17.52 -25.91
C THR A 88 2.01 18.93 -25.45
N THR A 89 1.36 19.93 -26.05
CA THR A 89 1.54 21.35 -25.67
C THR A 89 0.93 21.73 -24.32
N ASP A 90 0.14 20.85 -23.68
CA ASP A 90 -0.46 21.16 -22.39
C ASP A 90 0.53 21.02 -21.24
N ALA A 91 1.22 22.13 -20.95
CA ALA A 91 1.97 22.39 -19.73
C ALA A 91 1.15 23.07 -18.63
N ALA A 92 -0.18 22.97 -18.70
CA ALA A 92 -1.01 23.52 -17.66
C ALA A 92 -1.01 22.57 -16.43
N THR A 93 -0.19 22.96 -15.45
CA THR A 93 -0.34 22.73 -14.00
C THR A 93 -1.75 23.11 -13.54
N VAL A 94 -2.77 22.37 -13.98
CA VAL A 94 -4.10 22.49 -13.40
C VAL A 94 -4.33 21.31 -12.49
N ILE A 95 -4.54 21.61 -11.21
CA ILE A 95 -5.11 20.70 -10.22
C ILE A 95 -6.45 20.22 -10.81
N ARG A 96 -6.52 18.97 -11.28
CA ARG A 96 -7.75 18.37 -11.82
C ARG A 96 -7.79 16.89 -11.50
N GLY A 97 -8.96 16.40 -11.14
CA GLY A 97 -9.24 14.99 -11.01
C GLY A 97 -10.40 14.72 -10.06
N GLY A 98 -11.36 13.89 -10.48
CA GLY A 98 -12.41 13.30 -9.67
C GLY A 98 -12.29 11.78 -9.61
N GLN A 99 -13.39 11.13 -9.23
CA GLN A 99 -13.48 9.67 -9.18
C GLN A 99 -13.32 9.08 -10.57
N GLY A 100 -12.40 8.12 -10.72
CA GLY A 100 -12.16 7.43 -11.98
C GLY A 100 -11.37 8.19 -13.03
N ASP A 101 -10.60 9.21 -12.63
CA ASP A 101 -9.83 10.04 -13.57
C ASP A 101 -8.42 9.50 -13.86
N TYR A 102 -7.95 8.49 -13.11
CA TYR A 102 -6.57 8.00 -13.19
C TYR A 102 -6.50 6.57 -13.73
N ASP A 103 -5.64 6.36 -14.73
CA ASP A 103 -5.29 5.03 -15.24
C ASP A 103 -4.48 4.22 -14.23
N LEU A 104 -3.67 4.89 -13.41
CA LEU A 104 -2.84 4.31 -12.37
C LEU A 104 -2.86 5.18 -11.11
N VAL A 105 -3.09 4.59 -9.94
CA VAL A 105 -2.90 5.24 -8.64
C VAL A 105 -1.82 4.51 -7.86
N ILE A 106 -0.73 5.20 -7.53
CA ILE A 106 0.32 4.74 -6.61
C ILE A 106 0.10 5.46 -5.28
N ASN A 107 -0.15 4.74 -4.19
CA ASN A 107 -0.42 5.35 -2.88
C ASN A 107 0.46 4.76 -1.79
N THR A 108 1.38 5.57 -1.28
CA THR A 108 2.20 5.27 -0.10
C THR A 108 1.50 5.81 1.15
N LEU A 109 0.73 4.96 1.81
CA LEU A 109 -0.09 5.37 2.95
C LEU A 109 0.82 5.92 4.07
N PRO A 110 0.40 7.01 4.73
CA PRO A 110 1.24 7.72 5.68
C PRO A 110 1.62 6.80 6.83
N ILE A 111 2.88 6.89 7.28
CA ILE A 111 3.42 6.13 8.41
C ILE A 111 3.18 4.60 8.32
N ALA A 112 3.12 4.04 7.11
CA ALA A 112 2.88 2.60 6.90
C ALA A 112 3.96 1.71 7.54
N ASP A 113 5.20 2.17 7.53
CA ASP A 113 6.37 1.51 8.11
C ASP A 113 6.63 1.91 9.57
N VAL A 114 5.68 2.58 10.25
CA VAL A 114 5.82 2.94 11.67
C VAL A 114 5.11 1.94 12.56
N HIS A 115 5.86 1.36 13.50
CA HIS A 115 5.33 0.40 14.45
C HIS A 115 4.63 1.09 15.62
N LEU A 116 3.30 1.02 15.62
CA LEU A 116 2.42 1.60 16.63
C LEU A 116 1.92 0.51 17.60
N ARG A 117 2.30 0.65 18.86
CA ARG A 117 2.00 -0.25 19.98
C ARG A 117 0.79 0.21 20.78
N ASP A 118 0.52 1.52 20.83
CA ASP A 118 -0.71 2.03 21.44
C ASP A 118 -1.93 1.62 20.60
N PRO A 119 -2.90 0.87 21.16
CA PRO A 119 -4.04 0.38 20.40
C PRO A 119 -4.88 1.49 19.76
N ALA A 120 -4.99 2.66 20.40
CA ALA A 120 -5.80 3.75 19.86
C ALA A 120 -5.12 4.40 18.64
N ARG A 121 -3.79 4.61 18.69
CA ARG A 121 -3.03 5.07 17.52
C ARG A 121 -3.05 4.05 16.38
N TRP A 122 -2.82 2.78 16.70
CA TRP A 122 -2.89 1.69 15.74
C TRP A 122 -4.25 1.65 15.02
N SER A 123 -5.36 1.70 15.77
CA SER A 123 -6.71 1.74 15.20
C SER A 123 -6.96 2.99 14.36
N THR A 124 -6.43 4.14 14.78
CA THR A 124 -6.53 5.40 14.02
C THR A 124 -5.77 5.30 12.69
N ARG A 125 -4.54 4.78 12.70
CA ARG A 125 -3.75 4.53 11.47
C ARG A 125 -4.49 3.57 10.55
N LEU A 126 -5.00 2.46 11.09
CA LEU A 126 -5.70 1.46 10.29
C LEU A 126 -6.96 2.02 9.64
N HIS A 127 -7.76 2.80 10.37
CA HIS A 127 -8.94 3.46 9.84
C HIS A 127 -8.59 4.48 8.73
N LEU A 128 -7.52 5.26 8.89
CA LEU A 128 -7.01 6.15 7.86
C LEU A 128 -6.57 5.36 6.61
N HIS A 129 -5.81 4.29 6.80
CA HIS A 129 -5.34 3.44 5.69
C HIS A 129 -6.51 2.78 4.94
N TYR A 130 -7.56 2.36 5.66
CA TYR A 130 -8.80 1.86 5.08
C TYR A 130 -9.45 2.91 4.17
N ALA A 131 -9.64 4.13 4.67
CA ALA A 131 -10.26 5.22 3.93
C ALA A 131 -9.45 5.59 2.67
N GLN A 132 -8.12 5.68 2.79
CA GLN A 132 -7.24 6.02 1.67
C GLN A 132 -7.11 4.88 0.65
N ALA A 133 -7.16 3.61 1.06
CA ALA A 133 -7.21 2.48 0.13
C ALA A 133 -8.50 2.51 -0.71
N LEU A 134 -9.65 2.77 -0.09
CA LEU A 134 -10.92 2.95 -0.81
C LEU A 134 -10.90 4.18 -1.73
N ALA A 135 -10.33 5.30 -1.26
CA ALA A 135 -10.15 6.49 -2.08
C ALA A 135 -9.26 6.20 -3.30
N SER A 136 -8.20 5.39 -3.15
CA SER A 136 -7.30 5.02 -4.25
C SER A 136 -8.04 4.25 -5.35
N ILE A 137 -8.86 3.27 -4.98
CA ILE A 137 -9.72 2.55 -5.94
C ILE A 137 -10.72 3.49 -6.60
N ARG A 138 -11.37 4.35 -5.82
CA ARG A 138 -12.34 5.35 -6.32
C ARG A 138 -11.75 6.33 -7.33
N LEU A 139 -10.50 6.76 -7.13
CA LEU A 139 -9.76 7.64 -8.04
C LEU A 139 -9.27 6.91 -9.30
N THR A 140 -9.04 5.60 -9.21
CA THR A 140 -8.65 4.76 -10.34
C THR A 140 -9.83 4.58 -11.30
N ARG A 141 -9.67 4.69 -12.61
CA ARG A 141 -10.74 4.43 -13.58
C ARG A 141 -11.06 2.93 -13.64
N PRO A 142 -12.26 2.52 -14.08
CA PRO A 142 -12.54 1.11 -14.37
C PRO A 142 -11.47 0.49 -15.29
N GLY A 143 -10.96 -0.68 -14.91
CA GLY A 143 -9.85 -1.37 -15.56
C GLY A 143 -8.46 -0.73 -15.37
N GLY A 144 -8.35 0.34 -14.57
CA GLY A 144 -7.08 0.91 -14.14
C GLY A 144 -6.50 0.17 -12.92
N ILE A 145 -5.24 0.47 -12.59
CA ILE A 145 -4.50 -0.22 -11.53
C ILE A 145 -4.32 0.70 -10.32
N ALA A 146 -4.49 0.17 -9.11
CA ALA A 146 -4.04 0.79 -7.87
C ALA A 146 -2.90 -0.02 -7.25
N ALA A 147 -1.78 0.64 -6.97
CA ALA A 147 -0.61 0.11 -6.28
C ALA A 147 -0.47 0.81 -4.94
N ILE A 148 -0.80 0.12 -3.84
CA ILE A 148 -0.91 0.71 -2.51
C ILE A 148 0.15 0.13 -1.60
N LEU A 149 1.03 0.97 -1.06
CA LEU A 149 1.97 0.63 -0.01
C LEU A 149 1.33 0.95 1.34
N ALA A 150 1.00 -0.10 2.10
CA ALA A 150 0.25 -0.01 3.34
C ALA A 150 0.90 -0.82 4.45
N THR A 151 0.53 -0.55 5.70
CA THR A 151 0.84 -1.49 6.79
C THR A 151 0.31 -2.89 6.46
N HIS A 152 1.01 -3.92 6.91
CA HIS A 152 0.57 -5.32 6.84
C HIS A 152 -0.85 -5.53 7.43
N ASP A 153 -1.26 -4.70 8.41
CA ASP A 153 -2.56 -4.82 9.07
C ASP A 153 -3.72 -4.73 8.06
N LEU A 154 -3.54 -4.00 6.94
CA LEU A 154 -4.57 -3.82 5.92
C LEU A 154 -5.05 -5.16 5.35
N LEU A 155 -4.14 -6.14 5.27
CA LEU A 155 -4.45 -7.50 4.84
C LEU A 155 -4.67 -8.46 6.01
N ASP A 156 -3.97 -8.27 7.13
CA ASP A 156 -3.87 -9.27 8.19
C ASP A 156 -5.01 -9.23 9.20
N VAL A 157 -5.65 -8.07 9.45
CA VAL A 157 -6.65 -7.99 10.52
C VAL A 157 -7.83 -8.95 10.28
N PRO A 158 -8.34 -9.63 11.34
CA PRO A 158 -9.47 -10.55 11.23
C PRO A 158 -10.74 -9.90 10.69
N ASN A 159 -10.97 -8.62 11.00
CA ASN A 159 -12.13 -7.89 10.50
C ASN A 159 -12.06 -7.71 8.97
N ASP A 160 -13.05 -8.23 8.27
CA ASP A 160 -13.11 -8.30 6.81
C ASP A 160 -13.86 -7.14 6.14
N VAL A 161 -14.31 -6.11 6.88
CA VAL A 161 -15.08 -4.98 6.32
C VAL A 161 -14.38 -4.32 5.13
N LEU A 162 -13.08 -4.02 5.22
CA LEU A 162 -12.35 -3.46 4.09
C LEU A 162 -12.25 -4.43 2.93
N ARG A 163 -11.89 -5.69 3.19
CA ARG A 163 -11.82 -6.71 2.14
C ARG A 163 -13.16 -6.84 1.43
N ARG A 164 -14.29 -6.77 2.14
CA ARG A 164 -15.64 -6.75 1.54
C ARG A 164 -15.92 -5.48 0.74
N HIS A 165 -15.45 -4.31 1.18
CA HIS A 165 -15.59 -3.07 0.41
C HIS A 165 -14.74 -3.08 -0.86
N LEU A 166 -13.46 -3.44 -0.75
CA LEU A 166 -12.57 -3.54 -1.90
C LEU A 166 -13.07 -4.60 -2.89
N ASN A 167 -13.55 -5.75 -2.40
CA ASN A 167 -14.25 -6.77 -3.19
C ASN A 167 -15.52 -6.29 -3.91
N ARG A 168 -16.01 -5.06 -3.73
CA ARG A 168 -17.15 -4.53 -4.52
C ARG A 168 -16.66 -3.75 -5.74
N ASP A 169 -15.54 -3.06 -5.59
CA ASP A 169 -15.08 -2.06 -6.56
C ASP A 169 -13.77 -2.47 -7.26
N ALA A 170 -13.09 -3.52 -6.78
CA ALA A 170 -11.79 -3.94 -7.29
C ALA A 170 -11.59 -5.46 -7.21
N ASP A 171 -10.78 -5.96 -8.15
CA ASP A 171 -10.24 -7.30 -8.17
C ASP A 171 -8.81 -7.27 -7.57
N PHE A 172 -8.51 -8.21 -6.67
CA PHE A 172 -7.19 -8.35 -6.06
C PHE A 172 -6.22 -9.06 -7.03
N LEU A 173 -5.19 -8.35 -7.48
CA LEU A 173 -4.16 -8.92 -8.36
C LEU A 173 -3.12 -9.70 -7.55
N GLY A 174 -2.74 -9.14 -6.40
CA GLY A 174 -1.74 -9.73 -5.52
C GLY A 174 -1.22 -8.72 -4.50
N ALA A 175 -0.43 -9.20 -3.55
CA ALA A 175 0.31 -8.36 -2.61
C ALA A 175 1.73 -8.88 -2.42
N ILE A 176 2.68 -8.02 -2.07
CA ILE A 176 4.07 -8.37 -1.82
C ILE A 176 4.49 -7.78 -0.47
N ARG A 177 4.97 -8.64 0.43
CA ARG A 177 5.36 -8.24 1.79
C ARG A 177 6.85 -8.02 1.89
N PHE A 178 7.25 -6.83 2.31
CA PHE A 178 8.65 -6.46 2.51
C PHE A 178 9.16 -6.95 3.87
N PRO A 179 10.48 -7.23 4.00
CA PRO A 179 11.07 -7.51 5.29
C PRO A 179 11.11 -6.26 6.17
N SER A 180 11.04 -6.46 7.49
CA SER A 180 11.30 -5.40 8.45
C SER A 180 12.73 -4.85 8.30
N GLY A 181 12.86 -3.54 8.45
CA GLY A 181 14.08 -2.77 8.26
C GLY A 181 14.32 -2.35 6.80
N PHE A 182 13.42 -2.69 5.86
CA PHE A 182 13.60 -2.36 4.44
C PHE A 182 13.46 -0.87 4.16
N TRP A 183 12.47 -0.22 4.77
CA TRP A 183 12.16 1.20 4.54
C TRP A 183 13.07 2.10 5.36
N ARG A 184 13.23 1.75 6.65
CA ARG A 184 14.07 2.44 7.61
C ARG A 184 14.77 1.42 8.50
N PRO A 185 16.08 1.53 8.74
CA PRO A 185 16.86 0.46 9.38
C PRO A 185 16.79 0.45 10.91
N GLN A 186 16.09 1.41 11.52
CA GLN A 186 16.08 1.57 12.98
C GLN A 186 15.25 0.44 13.63
N ALA A 187 15.92 -0.33 14.49
CA ALA A 187 15.30 -1.50 15.10
C ALA A 187 14.16 -1.11 16.06
N GLY A 188 13.03 -1.82 15.97
CA GLY A 188 11.87 -1.62 16.84
C GLY A 188 11.03 -0.38 16.53
N THR A 189 11.37 0.39 15.48
CA THR A 189 10.54 1.50 14.97
C THR A 189 9.83 1.14 13.67
N ASP A 190 10.44 0.26 12.86
CA ASP A 190 9.90 -0.29 11.63
C ASP A 190 8.67 -1.19 11.84
N ASN A 191 7.72 -1.06 10.93
CA ASN A 191 6.58 -1.95 10.73
C ASN A 191 6.63 -2.62 9.37
N VAL A 192 6.05 -3.82 9.27
CA VAL A 192 5.93 -4.55 8.01
C VAL A 192 4.98 -3.80 7.06
N VAL A 193 5.42 -3.63 5.82
CA VAL A 193 4.66 -2.98 4.74
C VAL A 193 4.40 -3.97 3.61
N ASP A 194 3.19 -3.89 3.07
CA ASP A 194 2.76 -4.63 1.89
C ASP A 194 2.60 -3.67 0.71
N LEU A 195 3.09 -4.07 -0.47
CA LEU A 195 2.66 -3.52 -1.76
C LEU A 195 1.46 -4.32 -2.24
N ILE A 196 0.29 -3.69 -2.34
CA ILE A 196 -0.97 -4.31 -2.73
C ILE A 196 -1.35 -3.81 -4.12
N LEU A 197 -1.57 -4.74 -5.05
CA LEU A 197 -1.94 -4.46 -6.43
C LEU A 197 -3.40 -4.85 -6.67
N LEU A 198 -4.19 -3.89 -7.11
CA LEU A 198 -5.63 -4.02 -7.35
C LEU A 198 -5.94 -3.50 -8.75
N THR A 199 -6.93 -4.08 -9.42
CA THR A 199 -7.53 -3.50 -10.63
C THR A 199 -8.96 -3.10 -10.34
N ARG A 200 -9.37 -1.88 -10.70
CA ARG A 200 -10.76 -1.46 -10.50
C ARG A 200 -11.65 -2.25 -11.46
N THR A 201 -12.76 -2.79 -10.95
CA THR A 201 -13.70 -3.54 -11.79
C THR A 201 -14.32 -2.63 -12.85
N ASN A 202 -14.55 -3.18 -14.03
CA ASN A 202 -15.53 -2.63 -14.97
C ASN A 202 -16.94 -2.92 -14.41
N ASP A 203 -17.99 -2.19 -14.80
CA ASP A 203 -19.38 -2.32 -14.29
C ASP A 203 -20.05 -3.72 -14.45
N GLY A 204 -19.27 -4.78 -14.72
CA GLY A 204 -19.66 -6.18 -14.72
C GLY A 204 -19.19 -6.97 -13.48
N PRO A 205 -19.36 -8.30 -13.48
CA PRO A 205 -19.02 -9.15 -12.34
C PRO A 205 -17.50 -9.16 -12.08
N HIS A 206 -17.13 -9.33 -10.82
CA HIS A 206 -15.75 -9.59 -10.40
C HIS A 206 -15.16 -10.73 -11.21
N ARG A 207 -13.94 -10.50 -11.72
CA ARG A 207 -13.21 -11.47 -12.52
C ARG A 207 -12.22 -12.25 -11.67
N ALA A 208 -11.77 -11.65 -10.56
CA ALA A 208 -10.94 -12.32 -9.58
C ALA A 208 -11.79 -13.02 -8.51
N GLY A 209 -11.17 -13.97 -7.81
CA GLY A 209 -11.72 -14.52 -6.58
C GLY A 209 -11.86 -13.48 -5.47
N GLN A 210 -12.44 -13.89 -4.34
CA GLN A 210 -12.54 -13.01 -3.17
C GLN A 210 -11.15 -12.60 -2.67
N PHE A 211 -11.02 -11.36 -2.19
CA PHE A 211 -9.85 -10.92 -1.43
C PHE A 211 -9.47 -11.98 -0.36
N PRO A 212 -8.19 -12.31 -0.22
CA PRO A 212 -7.74 -13.42 0.61
C PRO A 212 -8.09 -13.18 2.08
N PRO A 213 -8.72 -14.15 2.76
CA PRO A 213 -9.08 -14.01 4.17
C PRO A 213 -7.84 -14.15 5.06
N SER A 214 -7.93 -13.60 6.27
CA SER A 214 -6.94 -13.85 7.32
C SER A 214 -7.20 -15.17 8.06
N ALA A 215 -6.14 -15.83 8.48
CA ALA A 215 -6.18 -17.01 9.34
C ALA A 215 -5.17 -16.89 10.48
N PRO A 216 -5.44 -17.49 11.65
CA PRO A 216 -4.46 -17.53 12.74
C PRO A 216 -3.26 -18.41 12.33
N VAL A 217 -2.06 -17.90 12.57
CA VAL A 217 -0.78 -18.59 12.40
C VAL A 217 -0.03 -18.55 13.73
N THR A 218 0.52 -19.67 14.16
CA THR A 218 1.31 -19.75 15.38
C THR A 218 2.77 -19.37 15.10
N LEU A 219 3.23 -18.25 15.66
CA LEU A 219 4.61 -17.79 15.59
C LEU A 219 5.14 -17.58 17.01
N HIS A 220 6.26 -18.22 17.36
CA HIS A 220 6.86 -18.15 18.71
C HIS A 220 5.87 -18.47 19.86
N GLY A 221 4.89 -19.36 19.62
CA GLY A 221 3.87 -19.72 20.59
C GLY A 221 2.71 -18.73 20.71
N HIS A 222 2.67 -17.70 19.86
CA HIS A 222 1.60 -16.71 19.78
C HIS A 222 0.76 -16.90 18.53
N GLU A 223 -0.56 -16.79 18.64
CA GLU A 223 -1.45 -16.76 17.48
C GLU A 223 -1.53 -15.33 16.92
N ILE A 224 -1.11 -15.17 15.67
CA ILE A 224 -1.15 -13.91 14.93
C ILE A 224 -1.98 -14.14 13.68
N ALA A 225 -2.93 -13.26 13.40
CA ALA A 225 -3.71 -13.33 12.17
C ALA A 225 -2.84 -12.88 11.00
N ILE A 226 -2.77 -13.69 9.95
CA ILE A 226 -2.02 -13.40 8.72
C ILE A 226 -2.93 -13.72 7.53
N THR A 227 -2.92 -12.87 6.51
CA THR A 227 -3.63 -13.17 5.25
C THR A 227 -3.15 -14.49 4.64
N ARG A 228 -4.10 -15.30 4.14
CA ARG A 228 -3.78 -16.57 3.47
C ARG A 228 -2.96 -16.38 2.19
N HIS A 229 -2.98 -15.17 1.61
CA HIS A 229 -2.20 -14.83 0.42
C HIS A 229 -0.75 -15.30 0.50
N TYR A 230 -0.06 -15.07 1.61
CA TYR A 230 1.35 -15.44 1.77
C TYR A 230 1.58 -16.93 2.08
N THR A 231 0.52 -17.65 2.46
CA THR A 231 0.56 -19.13 2.56
C THR A 231 0.34 -19.76 1.19
N ASP A 232 -0.60 -19.22 0.42
CA ASP A 232 -0.97 -19.72 -0.89
C ASP A 232 0.08 -19.31 -1.96
N THR A 233 0.73 -18.16 -1.80
CA THR A 233 1.78 -17.65 -2.69
C THR A 233 3.03 -17.19 -1.93
N PRO A 234 3.88 -18.13 -1.43
CA PRO A 234 5.06 -17.78 -0.62
C PRO A 234 6.11 -16.94 -1.35
N LEU A 235 6.13 -16.94 -2.70
CA LEU A 235 7.02 -16.10 -3.50
C LEU A 235 6.87 -14.61 -3.17
N HIS A 236 5.64 -14.20 -2.84
CA HIS A 236 5.26 -12.83 -2.54
C HIS A 236 5.70 -12.35 -1.15
N LEU A 237 6.22 -13.24 -0.29
CA LEU A 237 6.82 -12.88 0.97
C LEU A 237 8.34 -12.70 0.78
N LEU A 238 8.83 -11.45 0.84
CA LEU A 238 10.24 -11.13 0.60
C LEU A 238 11.16 -11.40 1.81
N GLY A 239 10.81 -12.40 2.62
CA GLY A 239 11.53 -12.81 3.82
C GLY A 239 10.90 -14.06 4.43
N THR A 240 10.94 -14.16 5.75
CA THR A 240 10.26 -15.20 6.53
C THR A 240 9.46 -14.56 7.66
N HIS A 241 8.20 -14.96 7.82
CA HIS A 241 7.36 -14.49 8.93
C HIS A 241 7.95 -14.89 10.28
N ASP A 242 7.96 -13.94 11.20
CA ASP A 242 8.42 -14.08 12.57
C ASP A 242 7.52 -13.21 13.48
N ALA A 243 7.66 -13.27 14.80
CA ALA A 243 6.89 -12.49 15.75
C ALA A 243 7.79 -11.59 16.60
N GLU A 244 7.47 -10.29 16.66
CA GLU A 244 8.02 -9.41 17.67
C GLU A 244 7.08 -9.38 18.88
N THR A 245 7.62 -9.68 20.05
CA THR A 245 6.90 -9.62 21.33
C THR A 245 7.46 -8.52 22.20
N THR A 246 6.59 -7.71 22.80
CA THR A 246 6.98 -6.76 23.84
C THR A 246 6.33 -7.13 25.17
N PRO A 247 6.91 -6.76 26.33
CA PRO A 247 6.32 -7.11 27.63
C PRO A 247 4.95 -6.45 27.91
N TRP A 248 4.52 -5.50 27.07
CA TRP A 248 3.34 -4.65 27.29
C TRP A 248 2.39 -4.58 26.09
N GLY A 249 2.83 -5.00 24.91
CA GLY A 249 2.07 -4.97 23.66
C GLY A 249 1.63 -6.37 23.23
N ARG A 250 0.75 -6.41 22.23
CA ARG A 250 0.39 -7.67 21.59
C ARG A 250 1.57 -8.14 20.72
N PRO A 251 1.81 -9.46 20.59
CA PRO A 251 2.71 -9.98 19.58
C PRO A 251 2.30 -9.44 18.20
N THR A 252 3.26 -8.89 17.47
CA THR A 252 3.06 -8.43 16.09
C THR A 252 3.83 -9.32 15.15
N ILE A 253 3.40 -9.37 13.89
CA ILE A 253 4.23 -9.95 12.84
C ILE A 253 5.46 -9.06 12.60
N THR A 254 6.60 -9.69 12.34
CA THR A 254 7.75 -9.11 11.67
C THR A 254 8.17 -10.03 10.53
N VAL A 255 8.98 -9.54 9.61
CA VAL A 255 9.49 -10.35 8.50
C VAL A 255 11.00 -10.25 8.47
N THR A 256 11.65 -11.38 8.73
CA THR A 256 13.11 -11.46 8.72
C THR A 256 13.61 -11.54 7.27
N PRO A 257 14.60 -10.73 6.86
CA PRO A 257 15.21 -10.86 5.55
C PRO A 257 15.84 -12.24 5.36
N ASN A 258 15.63 -12.85 4.19
CA ASN A 258 16.27 -14.13 3.88
C ASN A 258 17.77 -13.93 3.65
N THR A 259 18.59 -14.56 4.50
CA THR A 259 20.06 -14.43 4.44
C THR A 259 20.60 -14.74 3.04
N GLY A 260 21.41 -13.84 2.48
CA GLY A 260 22.03 -14.01 1.16
C GLY A 260 21.13 -13.74 -0.04
N ARG A 261 19.86 -13.33 0.15
CA ARG A 261 18.97 -12.89 -0.93
C ARG A 261 18.70 -11.40 -0.81
N THR A 262 18.88 -10.66 -1.91
CA THR A 262 18.54 -9.23 -1.97
C THR A 262 17.04 -9.05 -2.26
N VAL A 263 16.44 -7.97 -1.73
CA VAL A 263 15.00 -7.71 -1.83
C VAL A 263 14.58 -7.41 -3.28
N VAL A 264 15.36 -6.61 -4.00
CA VAL A 264 15.00 -6.07 -5.33
C VAL A 264 14.77 -7.17 -6.39
N PRO A 265 15.66 -8.16 -6.58
CA PRO A 265 15.39 -9.25 -7.54
C PRO A 265 14.16 -10.07 -7.19
N ARG A 266 13.92 -10.32 -5.90
CA ARG A 266 12.73 -11.06 -5.45
C ARG A 266 11.44 -10.26 -5.63
N LEU A 267 11.49 -8.94 -5.42
CA LEU A 267 10.38 -8.05 -5.74
C LEU A 267 10.04 -8.14 -7.24
N HIS A 268 11.05 -8.12 -8.11
CA HIS A 268 10.85 -8.28 -9.54
C HIS A 268 10.21 -9.63 -9.87
N GLU A 269 10.72 -10.75 -9.32
CA GLU A 269 10.13 -12.09 -9.49
C GLU A 269 8.65 -12.12 -9.05
N ALA A 270 8.35 -11.59 -7.86
CA ALA A 270 6.99 -11.54 -7.32
C ALA A 270 6.04 -10.67 -8.17
N LEU A 271 6.52 -9.53 -8.69
CA LEU A 271 5.72 -8.69 -9.59
C LEU A 271 5.43 -9.37 -10.93
N GLN A 272 6.39 -10.14 -11.46
CA GLN A 272 6.17 -10.93 -12.68
C GLN A 272 5.19 -12.07 -12.45
N ASP A 273 5.22 -12.71 -11.28
CA ASP A 273 4.26 -13.76 -10.90
C ASP A 273 2.83 -13.21 -10.79
N ILE A 274 2.65 -12.07 -10.10
CA ILE A 274 1.37 -11.36 -10.03
C ILE A 274 0.87 -11.01 -11.44
N ALA A 275 1.74 -10.46 -12.29
CA ALA A 275 1.35 -10.05 -13.63
C ALA A 275 0.94 -11.24 -14.50
N THR A 276 1.69 -12.34 -14.44
CA THR A 276 1.39 -13.57 -15.17
C THR A 276 0.03 -14.13 -14.73
N THR A 277 -0.18 -14.25 -13.42
CA THR A 277 -1.44 -14.73 -12.82
C THR A 277 -2.62 -13.82 -13.23
N ALA A 278 -2.44 -12.50 -13.20
CA ALA A 278 -3.46 -11.54 -13.60
C ALA A 278 -3.84 -11.65 -15.09
N ILE A 279 -2.86 -11.90 -15.97
CA ILE A 279 -3.10 -12.12 -17.41
C ILE A 279 -3.87 -13.43 -17.61
N GLU A 280 -3.46 -14.52 -16.94
CA GLU A 280 -4.13 -15.83 -17.03
C GLU A 280 -5.60 -15.78 -16.58
N HIS A 281 -5.90 -14.91 -15.61
CA HIS A 281 -7.25 -14.68 -15.11
C HIS A 281 -8.01 -13.53 -15.81
N GLU A 282 -7.47 -12.97 -16.91
CA GLU A 282 -8.10 -11.89 -17.69
C GLU A 282 -8.45 -10.63 -16.85
N LEU A 283 -7.64 -10.36 -15.83
CA LEU A 283 -7.78 -9.21 -14.92
C LEU A 283 -7.11 -7.93 -15.45
N THR A 284 -6.25 -8.08 -16.46
CA THR A 284 -5.57 -6.98 -17.14
C THR A 284 -6.31 -6.57 -18.40
N THR A 285 -6.32 -5.29 -18.76
CA THR A 285 -6.55 -4.92 -20.17
C THR A 285 -5.39 -5.43 -21.01
N ALA A 286 -5.67 -6.20 -22.06
CA ALA A 286 -4.62 -6.75 -22.93
C ALA A 286 -3.63 -5.65 -23.34
N PRO A 287 -2.30 -5.87 -23.23
CA PRO A 287 -1.33 -4.89 -23.67
C PRO A 287 -1.57 -4.63 -25.16
N THR A 288 -1.96 -3.39 -25.49
CA THR A 288 -2.27 -3.03 -26.88
C THR A 288 -0.96 -2.73 -27.60
N GLY A 289 -0.21 -3.78 -27.95
CA GLY A 289 0.99 -3.70 -28.77
C GLY A 289 2.32 -3.87 -28.05
N THR A 290 3.39 -3.87 -28.85
CA THR A 290 4.78 -3.99 -28.41
C THR A 290 5.11 -2.90 -27.40
N ILE A 291 5.70 -3.28 -26.25
CA ILE A 291 6.26 -2.36 -25.26
C ILE A 291 7.08 -1.29 -26.00
N GLN A 292 6.60 -0.05 -26.03
CA GLN A 292 7.43 1.05 -26.50
C GLN A 292 8.51 1.31 -25.46
N THR A 293 9.76 1.37 -25.90
CA THR A 293 10.92 1.22 -25.01
C THR A 293 11.27 2.45 -24.18
N MET A 294 10.57 3.59 -24.34
CA MET A 294 10.79 4.78 -23.51
C MET A 294 9.53 5.63 -23.34
N TRP A 295 9.25 6.00 -22.09
CA TRP A 295 8.19 6.92 -21.68
C TRP A 295 8.78 8.21 -21.12
N ALA A 296 8.00 9.28 -21.15
CA ALA A 296 8.25 10.49 -20.40
C ALA A 296 7.12 10.76 -19.41
N ILE A 297 7.49 11.39 -18.30
CA ILE A 297 6.58 11.73 -17.21
C ILE A 297 6.54 13.25 -17.09
N LYS A 298 5.33 13.82 -17.13
CA LYS A 298 5.09 15.23 -16.80
C LYS A 298 4.22 15.29 -15.57
N ALA A 299 4.81 15.68 -14.44
CA ALA A 299 4.15 15.65 -13.14
C ALA A 299 4.02 17.04 -12.50
N GLY A 300 2.92 17.27 -11.79
CA GLY A 300 2.65 18.48 -11.01
C GLY A 300 1.95 18.15 -9.68
N PRO A 301 2.02 19.05 -8.68
CA PRO A 301 1.31 18.85 -7.41
C PRO A 301 -0.20 18.79 -7.65
N TYR A 302 -0.90 17.95 -6.90
CA TYR A 302 -2.33 17.71 -7.00
C TYR A 302 -2.89 17.28 -5.65
N VAL A 303 -4.07 17.76 -5.24
CA VAL A 303 -4.75 17.25 -4.04
C VAL A 303 -6.22 16.98 -4.38
N PRO A 304 -6.69 15.72 -4.39
CA PRO A 304 -8.08 15.37 -4.58
C PRO A 304 -8.91 15.65 -3.32
N ASP A 305 -10.19 15.99 -3.49
CA ASP A 305 -11.13 16.17 -2.37
C ASP A 305 -11.23 14.93 -1.47
N LEU A 306 -11.03 13.73 -2.03
CA LEU A 306 -11.07 12.45 -1.29
C LEU A 306 -9.86 12.24 -0.36
N LEU A 307 -8.74 12.93 -0.59
CA LEU A 307 -7.56 12.89 0.28
C LEU A 307 -7.52 14.09 1.24
N GLN A 308 -8.37 15.10 1.03
CA GLN A 308 -8.56 16.22 1.95
C GLN A 308 -9.42 15.84 3.15
N ILE A 309 -9.15 14.72 3.83
CA ILE A 309 -9.88 14.33 5.04
C ILE A 309 -9.61 15.42 6.12
N PRO A 310 -10.53 16.35 6.40
CA PRO A 310 -10.23 17.47 7.27
C PRO A 310 -10.49 17.08 8.73
N GLY A 311 -9.53 17.40 9.61
CA GLY A 311 -9.78 18.10 10.88
C GLY A 311 -10.72 17.52 11.95
N ASN A 312 -11.40 16.41 11.72
CA ASN A 312 -12.03 15.67 12.81
C ASN A 312 -10.95 14.78 13.41
N ALA A 313 -10.78 14.84 14.73
CA ALA A 313 -10.26 13.70 15.46
C ALA A 313 -11.17 12.53 15.09
N MET A 314 -10.82 11.77 14.06
CA MET A 314 -11.55 10.57 13.68
C MET A 314 -11.59 9.77 14.96
N LYS A 315 -12.79 9.57 15.52
CA LYS A 315 -12.95 8.61 16.61
C LYS A 315 -12.72 7.27 15.96
N ALA A 316 -11.45 6.87 15.94
CA ALA A 316 -11.06 5.58 15.42
C ALA A 316 -11.93 4.52 16.10
N PRO A 317 -12.37 3.48 15.36
CA PRO A 317 -13.12 2.41 15.96
C PRO A 317 -12.39 1.87 17.20
N ASN A 318 -13.15 1.32 18.14
CA ASN A 318 -12.54 0.60 19.26
C ASN A 318 -11.56 -0.45 18.67
N PRO A 319 -10.28 -0.48 19.08
CA PRO A 319 -9.30 -1.39 18.51
C PRO A 319 -9.73 -2.87 18.52
N ASP A 320 -10.54 -3.27 19.51
CA ASP A 320 -11.03 -4.65 19.61
C ASP A 320 -12.00 -5.04 18.48
N LEU A 321 -12.60 -4.06 17.80
CA LEU A 321 -13.46 -4.31 16.63
C LEU A 321 -12.65 -4.79 15.42
N TRP A 322 -11.41 -4.34 15.26
CA TRP A 322 -10.53 -4.81 14.17
C TRP A 322 -10.06 -6.25 14.39
N MET A 323 -10.01 -6.69 15.65
CA MET A 323 -9.46 -7.99 16.05
C MET A 323 -10.48 -9.13 16.06
N ARG A 324 -11.70 -8.86 15.60
CA ARG A 324 -12.77 -9.86 15.48
C ARG A 324 -13.32 -9.84 14.05
N PRO A 325 -13.77 -10.99 13.52
CA PRO A 325 -14.51 -10.99 12.25
C PRO A 325 -15.65 -9.96 12.31
N SER A 326 -15.98 -9.35 11.17
CA SER A 326 -17.07 -8.38 11.16
C SER A 326 -18.42 -9.07 11.46
N ALA A 327 -19.31 -8.37 12.15
CA ALA A 327 -20.64 -8.89 12.41
C ALA A 327 -21.45 -8.91 11.10
N PRO A 328 -22.39 -9.87 10.91
CA PRO A 328 -23.35 -9.81 9.81
C PRO A 328 -24.27 -8.60 10.03
N GLY A 329 -24.22 -7.59 9.15
CA GLY A 329 -25.00 -6.36 9.29
C GLY A 329 -24.51 -5.26 8.33
N PRO A 330 -25.15 -4.06 8.31
CA PRO A 330 -24.62 -2.94 7.57
C PRO A 330 -23.20 -2.64 8.03
N ASP A 331 -22.34 -2.28 7.07
CA ASP A 331 -20.94 -2.00 7.34
C ASP A 331 -20.78 -0.93 8.42
N ILE A 332 -19.65 -0.97 9.12
CA ILE A 332 -19.24 0.11 10.01
C ILE A 332 -19.37 1.40 9.19
N ASP A 333 -20.06 2.40 9.74
CA ASP A 333 -20.11 3.74 9.17
C ASP A 333 -18.68 4.30 9.31
N LEU A 334 -17.89 4.12 8.25
CA LEU A 334 -16.47 4.46 8.16
C LEU A 334 -16.32 5.85 7.53
#